data_AF-A0A7U9X3H5-F1
#
_entry.id   AF-A0A7U9X3H5-F1
#
_cell.length_a   1.000
_cell.length_b   1.000
_cell.length_c   1.000
_cell.angle_alpha   90.00
_cell.angle_beta   90.00
_cell.angle_gamma   90.00
#
_symmetry.space_group_name_H-M   'P 1'
#
loop_
_entity.id
_entity.type
_entity.pdbx_description
1 polymer ?
#
loop_
_entity_poly.entity_id
_entity_poly.type
_entity_poly.pdbx_seq_one_letter_code
_entity_poly.pdbx_strand_id
1 'polypeptide(L)'
;MIYAFITLKNTYADKKIYLWNVNRDSIGMFTALAFRRIPVEGFVTFGEYAGESYMNRTVRCVYDLEQEEDGIILVADSVSKDLIGTLPGNRAVYWSDALVWNDKICQERKLIVYGIGWGAQDVCRKLSDRKREADLYCVTKKNGVAQFNGKEVITAEELNKYPDYAILVSVKSKEFQMQILETLHGFQGPIYLDFEHLIDDTSVINFVQCLNTAIQTHKKAYIYGKMNATTELLESILSAYGVRFGGYVNDFADKKQQIEDIYTLSYEGIENKLIVLNEYIPKHIVRARTHIEFAGFSLEAGNYTGFQSYTTEENRLMGRLPFLRDPLAGISICYPKGKAGWNLYGKEEEGRIRILVLGGSTSSEEYHVKVWPKRLQDTLNDMGIQTTVYNGAHPGDDIVDELLRILRDGAQIRPHIVISMSGVNNLHKKISSNPFNEERITEWIHAKANKRGYCSGLHTDESLYAFWKRNMGLLKVISKFYGAVFFGILQPMNMAMESMNLCERALYEQEMHKMGAEEFMHHAEHADEYINLMQLFEHRDEMYFDVCHYTDKAHEILADQVLKTIIQEVKKLKTGRVFLE
;
A
#
# COMPACT_ATOMS: atom_id res chain seq x y z
N MET A 1 24.23 -2.57 14.87
CA MET A 1 23.66 -3.24 13.66
C MET A 1 22.20 -3.61 13.93
N ILE A 2 21.32 -3.47 12.92
CA ILE A 2 19.88 -3.76 13.07
C ILE A 2 19.55 -5.21 12.64
N TYR A 3 18.75 -5.90 13.45
CA TYR A 3 18.25 -7.26 13.26
C TYR A 3 16.74 -7.37 13.52
N ALA A 4 16.13 -8.43 13.02
CA ALA A 4 14.70 -8.71 13.19
C ALA A 4 14.41 -9.50 14.47
N PHE A 5 13.24 -9.25 15.07
CA PHE A 5 12.65 -10.14 16.08
C PHE A 5 12.23 -11.49 15.51
N ILE A 6 11.84 -11.54 14.24
CA ILE A 6 11.38 -12.74 13.56
C ILE A 6 12.36 -13.10 12.45
N THR A 7 12.78 -14.37 12.39
CA THR A 7 13.71 -14.93 11.41
C THR A 7 13.18 -16.28 10.90
N LEU A 8 13.89 -16.93 9.97
CA LEU A 8 13.58 -18.30 9.56
C LEU A 8 13.83 -19.30 10.69
N LYS A 9 13.01 -20.36 10.75
CA LYS A 9 13.25 -21.53 11.59
C LYS A 9 14.63 -22.12 11.29
N ASN A 10 15.30 -22.67 12.31
CA ASN A 10 16.64 -23.25 12.17
C ASN A 10 16.71 -24.33 11.07
N THR A 11 15.64 -25.10 10.85
CA THR A 11 15.54 -26.09 9.76
C THR A 11 15.73 -25.48 8.36
N TYR A 12 15.49 -24.17 8.21
CA TYR A 12 15.54 -23.43 6.95
C TYR A 12 16.65 -22.39 6.90
N ALA A 13 17.31 -22.09 8.02
CA ALA A 13 18.24 -20.96 8.13
C ALA A 13 19.49 -21.10 7.23
N ASP A 14 19.95 -22.34 7.01
CA ASP A 14 21.12 -22.66 6.18
C ASP A 14 20.73 -23.14 4.77
N LYS A 15 19.43 -23.05 4.41
CA LYS A 15 18.90 -23.50 3.13
C LYS A 15 18.95 -22.38 2.09
N LYS A 16 18.96 -22.78 0.82
CA LYS A 16 18.82 -21.88 -0.32
C LYS A 16 17.35 -21.48 -0.47
N ILE A 17 17.07 -20.20 -0.34
CA ILE A 17 15.70 -19.68 -0.28
C ILE A 17 15.25 -19.25 -1.67
N TYR A 18 14.23 -19.92 -2.20
CA TYR A 18 13.51 -19.52 -3.41
C TYR A 18 12.11 -19.04 -3.06
N LEU A 19 11.58 -18.08 -3.82
CA LEU A 19 10.21 -17.59 -3.66
C LEU A 19 9.33 -18.11 -4.80
N TRP A 20 8.14 -18.58 -4.45
CA TRP A 20 7.15 -19.00 -5.44
C TRP A 20 6.58 -17.80 -6.20
N ASN A 21 6.59 -17.90 -7.54
CA ASN A 21 6.10 -16.90 -8.49
C ASN A 21 6.90 -15.59 -8.47
N VAL A 22 6.62 -14.67 -9.41
CA VAL A 22 7.10 -13.28 -9.41
C VAL A 22 5.89 -12.36 -9.51
N ASN A 23 5.18 -12.27 -8.39
CA ASN A 23 3.96 -11.49 -8.22
C ASN A 23 3.99 -10.69 -6.91
N ARG A 24 2.95 -9.89 -6.66
CA ARG A 24 2.90 -8.97 -5.52
C ARG A 24 3.13 -9.67 -4.16
N ASP A 25 2.56 -10.85 -3.97
CA ASP A 25 2.72 -11.62 -2.73
C ASP A 25 4.19 -12.01 -2.52
N SER A 26 4.85 -12.52 -3.56
CA SER A 26 6.28 -12.88 -3.53
C SER A 26 7.20 -11.66 -3.36
N ILE A 27 6.85 -10.49 -3.92
CA ILE A 27 7.61 -9.24 -3.75
C ILE A 27 7.53 -8.73 -2.31
N GLY A 28 6.36 -8.85 -1.68
CA GLY A 28 6.20 -8.57 -0.24
C GLY A 28 7.11 -9.47 0.61
N MET A 29 7.11 -10.77 0.34
CA MET A 29 7.99 -11.74 1.01
C MET A 29 9.47 -11.46 0.77
N PHE A 30 9.86 -11.17 -0.47
CA PHE A 30 11.23 -10.78 -0.84
C PHE A 30 11.71 -9.59 0.00
N THR A 31 10.89 -8.54 0.07
CA THR A 31 11.19 -7.34 0.87
C THR A 31 11.33 -7.70 2.35
N ALA A 32 10.39 -8.47 2.88
CA ALA A 32 10.41 -8.91 4.27
C ALA A 32 11.69 -9.70 4.60
N LEU A 33 12.16 -10.58 3.71
CA LEU A 33 13.42 -11.33 3.86
C LEU A 33 14.65 -10.44 3.74
N ALA A 34 14.67 -9.51 2.79
CA ALA A 34 15.75 -8.56 2.59
C ALA A 34 16.00 -7.71 3.85
N PHE A 35 14.95 -7.16 4.47
CA PHE A 35 15.05 -6.41 5.72
C PHE A 35 15.49 -7.27 6.92
N ARG A 36 15.20 -8.58 6.87
CA ARG A 36 15.71 -9.58 7.83
C ARG A 36 17.13 -10.05 7.54
N ARG A 37 17.77 -9.54 6.47
CA ARG A 37 19.09 -9.96 5.98
C ARG A 37 19.17 -11.45 5.66
N ILE A 38 18.06 -12.03 5.22
CA ILE A 38 18.01 -13.41 4.77
C ILE A 38 18.21 -13.39 3.25
N PRO A 39 19.24 -14.07 2.72
CA PRO A 39 19.50 -14.08 1.29
C PRO A 39 18.39 -14.85 0.56
N VAL A 40 17.87 -14.24 -0.50
CA VAL A 40 17.00 -14.91 -1.48
C VAL A 40 17.86 -15.27 -2.68
N GLU A 41 17.86 -16.55 -3.07
CA GLU A 41 18.62 -17.08 -4.19
C GLU A 41 17.95 -16.78 -5.53
N GLY A 42 16.61 -16.82 -5.57
CA GLY A 42 15.86 -16.70 -6.80
C GLY A 42 14.36 -16.73 -6.59
N PHE A 43 13.65 -16.60 -7.71
CA PHE A 43 12.23 -16.87 -7.81
C PHE A 43 12.02 -18.16 -8.62
N VAL A 44 10.89 -18.83 -8.43
CA VAL A 44 10.53 -20.03 -9.18
C VAL A 44 9.12 -19.99 -9.75
N THR A 45 8.98 -20.46 -10.98
CA THR A 45 7.70 -20.57 -11.71
C THR A 45 7.59 -21.95 -12.35
N PHE A 46 6.51 -22.25 -13.08
CA PHE A 46 6.42 -23.49 -13.87
C PHE A 46 7.20 -23.43 -15.19
N GLY A 47 7.96 -22.36 -15.43
CA GLY A 47 8.73 -22.13 -16.64
C GLY A 47 8.49 -20.74 -17.23
N GLU A 48 7.43 -20.03 -16.82
CA GLU A 48 7.22 -18.65 -17.26
C GLU A 48 8.38 -17.77 -16.78
N TYR A 49 8.93 -16.96 -17.68
CA TYR A 49 10.06 -16.07 -17.43
C TYR A 49 11.36 -16.76 -16.96
N ALA A 50 11.47 -18.09 -17.09
CA ALA A 50 12.69 -18.80 -16.72
C ALA A 50 13.91 -18.24 -17.48
N GLY A 51 14.96 -17.89 -16.74
CA GLY A 51 16.16 -17.24 -17.27
C GLY A 51 16.15 -15.72 -17.21
N GLU A 52 15.00 -15.09 -16.94
CA GLU A 52 14.92 -13.66 -16.63
C GLU A 52 15.41 -13.39 -15.19
N SER A 53 15.48 -12.12 -14.81
CA SER A 53 15.89 -11.71 -13.48
C SER A 53 15.03 -10.58 -12.93
N TYR A 54 14.71 -10.65 -11.66
CA TYR A 54 14.05 -9.59 -10.90
C TYR A 54 14.90 -9.28 -9.65
N MET A 55 15.20 -8.00 -9.40
CA MET A 55 16.08 -7.57 -8.29
C MET A 55 17.45 -8.28 -8.28
N ASN A 56 18.05 -8.49 -9.46
CA ASN A 56 19.29 -9.27 -9.66
C ASN A 56 19.22 -10.70 -9.10
N ARG A 57 18.03 -11.31 -9.10
CA ARG A 57 17.81 -12.71 -8.75
C ARG A 57 17.15 -13.41 -9.92
N THR A 58 17.64 -14.60 -10.25
CA THR A 58 17.17 -15.37 -11.41
C THR A 58 15.80 -15.96 -11.14
N VAL A 59 14.95 -15.94 -12.17
CA VAL A 59 13.72 -16.73 -12.22
C VAL A 59 14.04 -18.09 -12.81
N ARG A 60 13.75 -19.17 -12.08
CA ARG A 60 14.05 -20.56 -12.48
C ARG A 60 12.76 -21.35 -12.70
N CYS A 61 12.85 -22.40 -13.49
CA CYS A 61 11.78 -23.38 -13.54
C CYS A 61 11.81 -24.23 -12.26
N VAL A 62 10.66 -24.49 -11.66
CA VAL A 62 10.57 -25.25 -10.41
C VAL A 62 11.15 -26.66 -10.54
N TYR A 63 11.08 -27.26 -11.72
CA TYR A 63 11.66 -28.58 -12.01
C TYR A 63 13.19 -28.57 -12.02
N ASP A 64 13.83 -27.41 -12.26
CA ASP A 64 15.29 -27.28 -12.16
C ASP A 64 15.78 -27.42 -10.72
N LEU A 65 14.90 -27.25 -9.73
CA LEU A 65 15.24 -27.41 -8.33
C LEU A 65 15.27 -28.86 -7.88
N GLU A 66 14.71 -29.83 -8.63
CA GLU A 66 14.61 -31.23 -8.15
C GLU A 66 15.96 -31.82 -7.73
N GLN A 67 17.04 -31.43 -8.42
CA GLN A 67 18.41 -31.89 -8.14
C GLN A 67 19.11 -31.12 -7.01
N GLU A 68 18.49 -30.07 -6.47
CA GLU A 68 19.08 -29.18 -5.46
C GLU A 68 18.60 -29.52 -4.05
N GLU A 69 19.35 -30.38 -3.34
CA GLU A 69 18.96 -30.93 -2.03
C GLU A 69 18.72 -29.88 -0.92
N ASP A 70 19.37 -28.71 -1.03
CA ASP A 70 19.29 -27.63 -0.03
C ASP A 70 18.33 -26.49 -0.41
N GLY A 71 17.62 -26.60 -1.52
CA GLY A 71 16.63 -25.59 -1.95
C GLY A 71 15.30 -25.74 -1.22
N ILE A 72 14.75 -24.65 -0.71
CA ILE A 72 13.36 -24.57 -0.24
C ILE A 72 12.59 -23.50 -1.00
N ILE A 73 11.29 -23.71 -1.15
CA ILE A 73 10.40 -22.77 -1.81
C ILE A 73 9.48 -22.17 -0.75
N LEU A 74 9.62 -20.88 -0.49
CA LEU A 74 8.68 -20.15 0.35
C LEU A 74 7.49 -19.71 -0.48
N VAL A 75 6.30 -19.98 0.03
CA VAL A 75 5.02 -19.70 -0.62
C VAL A 75 4.20 -18.77 0.25
N ALA A 76 3.55 -17.77 -0.35
CA ALA A 76 2.67 -16.87 0.40
C ALA A 76 1.47 -17.63 1.00
N ASP A 77 0.98 -17.17 2.14
CA ASP A 77 -0.15 -17.81 2.84
C ASP A 77 -1.48 -17.71 2.06
N SER A 78 -1.55 -16.81 1.08
CA SER A 78 -2.68 -16.65 0.14
C SER A 78 -2.73 -17.73 -0.94
N VAL A 79 -1.65 -18.48 -1.16
CA VAL A 79 -1.58 -19.52 -2.18
C VAL A 79 -2.37 -20.76 -1.76
N SER A 80 -3.16 -21.31 -2.68
CA SER A 80 -3.99 -22.48 -2.43
C SER A 80 -3.18 -23.74 -2.13
N LYS A 81 -3.72 -24.59 -1.25
CA LYS A 81 -3.11 -25.89 -0.93
C LYS A 81 -3.00 -26.81 -2.14
N ASP A 82 -3.96 -26.71 -3.06
CA ASP A 82 -3.96 -27.49 -4.29
C ASP A 82 -2.76 -27.13 -5.17
N LEU A 83 -2.44 -25.84 -5.29
CA LEU A 83 -1.25 -25.39 -6.01
C LEU A 83 0.04 -25.87 -5.34
N ILE A 84 0.11 -25.84 -4.01
CA ILE A 84 1.27 -26.37 -3.28
C ILE A 84 1.44 -27.87 -3.52
N GLY A 85 0.34 -28.61 -3.60
CA GLY A 85 0.35 -30.05 -3.89
C GLY A 85 0.93 -30.40 -5.27
N THR A 86 1.02 -29.44 -6.20
CA THR A 86 1.64 -29.65 -7.51
C THR A 86 3.13 -29.28 -7.54
N LEU A 87 3.66 -28.63 -6.49
CA LEU A 87 5.08 -28.28 -6.43
C LEU A 87 5.95 -29.51 -6.10
N PRO A 88 7.09 -29.71 -6.77
CA PRO A 88 7.90 -30.90 -6.61
C PRO A 88 8.56 -30.99 -5.21
N GLY A 89 8.67 -32.21 -4.70
CA GLY A 89 9.63 -32.59 -3.66
C GLY A 89 9.29 -32.26 -2.20
N ASN A 90 8.04 -31.94 -1.84
CA ASN A 90 7.66 -31.51 -0.48
C ASN A 90 8.52 -30.34 0.07
N ARG A 91 9.02 -29.48 -0.81
CA ARG A 91 9.96 -28.37 -0.47
C ARG A 91 9.27 -27.03 -0.29
N ALA A 92 7.99 -26.97 -0.62
CA ALA A 92 7.15 -25.81 -0.44
C ALA A 92 6.77 -25.65 1.03
N VAL A 93 7.04 -24.48 1.58
CA VAL A 93 6.72 -24.13 2.96
C VAL A 93 5.99 -22.80 2.94
N TYR A 94 4.85 -22.75 3.61
CA TYR A 94 4.14 -21.48 3.80
C TYR A 94 5.01 -20.47 4.54
N TRP A 95 4.93 -19.20 4.13
CA TRP A 95 5.66 -18.10 4.72
C TRP A 95 5.48 -18.06 6.24
N SER A 96 4.24 -18.08 6.73
CA SER A 96 3.96 -18.06 8.17
C SER A 96 4.56 -19.27 8.91
N ASP A 97 4.58 -20.43 8.28
CA ASP A 97 5.17 -21.66 8.81
C ASP A 97 6.69 -21.68 8.77
N ALA A 98 7.33 -20.82 7.99
CA ALA A 98 8.79 -20.73 7.90
C ALA A 98 9.41 -19.84 8.99
N LEU A 99 8.61 -19.01 9.65
CA LEU A 99 9.07 -17.98 10.57
C LEU A 99 9.07 -18.41 12.05
N VAL A 100 9.98 -17.83 12.82
CA VAL A 100 10.11 -18.01 14.28
C VAL A 100 10.72 -16.78 14.93
N TRP A 101 10.56 -16.63 16.25
CA TRP A 101 11.33 -15.66 17.03
C TRP A 101 12.83 -15.93 16.92
N ASN A 102 13.61 -14.86 16.81
CA ASN A 102 15.05 -14.92 16.66
C ASN A 102 15.74 -15.32 17.97
N ASP A 103 16.11 -16.60 18.07
CA ASP A 103 16.76 -17.15 19.26
C ASP A 103 18.17 -16.57 19.52
N LYS A 104 18.79 -15.88 18.55
CA LYS A 104 20.03 -15.12 18.80
C LYS A 104 19.84 -14.06 19.89
N ILE A 105 18.63 -13.51 20.04
CA ILE A 105 18.28 -12.60 21.13
C ILE A 105 18.54 -13.24 22.51
N CYS A 106 18.27 -14.53 22.65
CA CYS A 106 18.50 -15.25 23.90
C CYS A 106 19.98 -15.61 24.14
N GLN A 107 20.81 -15.56 23.08
CA GLN A 107 22.25 -15.76 23.16
C GLN A 107 22.98 -14.47 23.56
N GLU A 108 22.32 -13.31 23.44
CA GLU A 108 22.87 -12.03 23.89
C GLU A 108 23.12 -12.04 25.39
N ARG A 109 24.31 -11.62 25.80
CA ARG A 109 24.71 -11.63 27.22
C ARG A 109 23.91 -10.64 28.05
N LYS A 110 23.56 -9.48 27.48
CA LYS A 110 22.89 -8.39 28.17
C LYS A 110 21.84 -7.73 27.27
N LEU A 111 20.65 -7.47 27.80
CA LEU A 111 19.47 -7.01 27.08
C LEU A 111 18.86 -5.75 27.70
N ILE A 112 18.63 -4.73 26.88
CA ILE A 112 17.81 -3.57 27.21
C ILE A 112 16.53 -3.63 26.38
N VAL A 113 15.37 -3.49 27.02
CA VAL A 113 14.11 -3.27 26.29
C VAL A 113 13.85 -1.77 26.21
N TYR A 114 13.85 -1.21 25.00
CA TYR A 114 13.53 0.20 24.77
C TYR A 114 12.00 0.35 24.59
N GLY A 115 11.39 1.05 25.53
CA GLY A 115 9.95 1.22 25.69
C GLY A 115 9.43 0.43 26.89
N ILE A 116 8.43 0.97 27.59
CA ILE A 116 7.82 0.36 28.79
C ILE A 116 6.29 0.25 28.67
N GLY A 117 5.78 0.24 27.44
CA GLY A 117 4.34 0.11 27.16
C GLY A 117 3.88 -1.34 26.97
N TRP A 118 2.70 -1.52 26.38
CA TRP A 118 2.15 -2.84 26.07
C TRP A 118 3.09 -3.70 25.19
N GLY A 119 3.77 -3.08 24.22
CA GLY A 119 4.76 -3.79 23.40
C GLY A 119 5.95 -4.33 24.21
N ALA A 120 6.35 -3.66 25.29
CA ALA A 120 7.37 -4.16 26.20
C ALA A 120 6.89 -5.42 26.94
N GLN A 121 5.61 -5.46 27.32
CA GLN A 121 5.01 -6.64 27.94
C GLN A 121 4.99 -7.84 26.98
N ASP A 122 4.69 -7.63 25.69
CA ASP A 122 4.76 -8.70 24.68
C ASP A 122 6.19 -9.24 24.54
N VAL A 123 7.18 -8.35 24.44
CA VAL A 123 8.60 -8.74 24.38
C VAL A 123 9.01 -9.50 25.64
N CYS A 124 8.62 -9.02 26.83
CA CYS A 124 8.91 -9.69 28.10
C CYS A 124 8.32 -11.09 28.14
N ARG A 125 7.05 -11.28 27.73
CA ARG A 125 6.42 -12.60 27.65
C ARG A 125 7.22 -13.54 26.74
N LYS A 126 7.60 -13.08 25.54
CA LYS A 126 8.39 -13.88 24.58
C LYS A 126 9.78 -14.24 25.10
N LEU A 127 10.41 -13.37 25.88
CA LEU A 127 11.68 -13.65 26.57
C LEU A 127 11.47 -14.67 27.71
N SER A 128 10.43 -14.50 28.52
CA SER A 128 10.12 -15.40 29.64
C SER A 128 9.81 -16.82 29.18
N ASP A 129 9.08 -16.98 28.07
CA ASP A 129 8.82 -18.29 27.43
C ASP A 129 10.13 -19.01 27.06
N ARG A 130 11.23 -18.27 26.91
CA ARG A 130 12.59 -18.75 26.60
C ARG A 130 13.53 -18.68 27.80
N LYS A 131 13.00 -18.52 29.02
CA LYS A 131 13.77 -18.43 30.27
C LYS A 131 14.82 -17.30 30.24
N ARG A 132 14.51 -16.21 29.55
CA ARG A 132 15.33 -15.00 29.46
C ARG A 132 14.56 -13.81 30.04
N GLU A 133 15.29 -12.83 30.57
CA GLU A 133 14.74 -11.57 31.05
C GLU A 133 15.54 -10.40 30.49
N ALA A 134 14.91 -9.22 30.44
CA ALA A 134 15.63 -7.98 30.23
C ALA A 134 16.43 -7.62 31.49
N ASP A 135 17.65 -7.12 31.30
CA ASP A 135 18.48 -6.62 32.39
C ASP A 135 18.02 -5.22 32.82
N LEU A 136 17.66 -4.38 31.84
CA LEU A 136 17.26 -2.98 32.02
C LEU A 136 16.13 -2.60 31.04
N TYR A 137 15.46 -1.50 31.35
CA TYR A 137 14.52 -0.85 30.42
C TYR A 137 15.01 0.56 30.08
N CYS A 138 14.76 1.00 28.85
CA CYS A 138 15.12 2.33 28.38
C CYS A 138 13.88 3.10 27.93
N VAL A 139 13.83 4.39 28.26
CA VAL A 139 12.83 5.34 27.74
C VAL A 139 13.52 6.58 27.21
N THR A 140 12.89 7.25 26.24
CA THR A 140 13.45 8.51 25.72
C THR A 140 13.43 9.62 26.79
N LYS A 141 12.39 9.66 27.64
CA LYS A 141 12.26 10.60 28.75
C LYS A 141 11.68 9.90 29.99
N LYS A 142 12.25 10.17 31.16
CA LYS A 142 11.76 9.66 32.46
C LYS A 142 10.53 10.45 32.89
N ASN A 143 9.40 9.76 33.07
CA ASN A 143 8.16 10.33 33.61
C ASN A 143 7.92 9.85 35.06
N GLY A 144 8.97 9.90 35.90
CA GLY A 144 8.89 9.46 37.30
C GLY A 144 8.91 7.95 37.52
N VAL A 145 8.98 7.14 36.46
CA VAL A 145 9.10 5.68 36.55
C VAL A 145 10.58 5.30 36.72
N ALA A 146 10.96 4.86 37.92
CA ALA A 146 12.33 4.41 38.22
C ALA A 146 12.55 2.92 37.88
N GLN A 147 11.48 2.11 37.90
CA GLN A 147 11.53 0.67 37.65
C GLN A 147 10.34 0.19 36.83
N PHE A 148 10.55 -0.84 36.02
CA PHE A 148 9.53 -1.57 35.27
C PHE A 148 9.81 -3.07 35.38
N ASN A 149 8.80 -3.87 35.69
CA ASN A 149 8.95 -5.30 36.00
C ASN A 149 10.10 -5.61 36.99
N GLY A 150 10.27 -4.74 38.00
CA GLY A 150 11.31 -4.90 39.02
C GLY A 150 12.75 -4.64 38.57
N LYS A 151 12.97 -4.19 37.32
CA LYS A 151 14.29 -3.78 36.82
C LYS A 151 14.36 -2.26 36.66
N GLU A 152 15.57 -1.73 36.66
CA GLU A 152 15.84 -0.30 36.52
C GLU A 152 15.40 0.23 35.13
N VAL A 153 14.86 1.45 35.13
CA VAL A 153 14.55 2.23 33.93
C VAL A 153 15.57 3.35 33.76
N ILE A 154 16.33 3.31 32.67
CA ILE A 154 17.30 4.34 32.27
C ILE A 154 16.73 5.26 31.19
N THR A 155 17.35 6.42 30.97
CA THR A 155 17.06 7.26 29.79
C THR A 155 17.96 6.92 28.61
N ALA A 156 17.53 7.31 27.40
CA ALA A 156 18.34 7.19 26.19
C ALA A 156 19.74 7.82 26.30
N GLU A 157 19.87 8.93 27.03
CA GLU A 157 21.16 9.60 27.28
C GLU A 157 22.16 8.72 28.04
N GLU A 158 21.65 7.73 28.78
CA GLU A 158 22.46 6.81 29.57
C GLU A 158 22.94 5.58 28.77
N LEU A 159 22.45 5.38 27.54
CA LEU A 159 22.77 4.20 26.71
C LEU A 159 24.27 4.05 26.42
N ASN A 160 25.02 5.17 26.36
CA ASN A 160 26.47 5.16 26.16
C ASN A 160 27.24 4.47 27.29
N LYS A 161 26.63 4.29 28.47
CA LYS A 161 27.19 3.51 29.58
C LYS A 161 27.08 1.99 29.36
N TYR A 162 26.34 1.58 28.33
CA TYR A 162 25.96 0.19 28.06
C TYR A 162 26.30 -0.25 26.63
N PRO A 163 27.53 -0.03 26.13
CA PRO A 163 27.89 -0.30 24.73
C PRO A 163 27.80 -1.78 24.35
N ASP A 164 27.93 -2.68 25.33
CA ASP A 164 27.94 -4.14 25.13
C ASP A 164 26.54 -4.79 25.19
N TYR A 165 25.48 -3.98 25.34
CA TYR A 165 24.12 -4.48 25.42
C TYR A 165 23.47 -4.58 24.04
N ALA A 166 22.60 -5.56 23.87
CA ALA A 166 21.63 -5.54 22.78
C ALA A 166 20.37 -4.79 23.20
N ILE A 167 19.78 -4.05 22.26
CA ILE A 167 18.56 -3.27 22.46
C ILE A 167 17.41 -3.93 21.73
N LEU A 168 16.30 -4.18 22.43
CA LEU A 168 15.04 -4.65 21.86
C LEU A 168 14.06 -3.47 21.79
N VAL A 169 13.78 -2.97 20.59
CA VAL A 169 12.81 -1.88 20.38
C VAL A 169 11.41 -2.44 20.48
N SER A 170 10.74 -2.20 21.61
CA SER A 170 9.45 -2.81 21.93
C SER A 170 8.22 -1.99 21.51
N VAL A 171 8.43 -0.73 21.10
CA VAL A 171 7.33 0.16 20.76
C VAL A 171 6.65 -0.30 19.47
N LYS A 172 5.32 -0.24 19.42
CA LYS A 172 4.51 -0.69 18.26
C LYS A 172 4.09 0.45 17.32
N SER A 173 4.11 1.70 17.80
CA SER A 173 3.88 2.87 16.94
C SER A 173 5.07 3.10 16.02
N LYS A 174 4.84 3.16 14.70
CA LYS A 174 5.85 3.45 13.68
C LYS A 174 6.61 4.75 13.94
N GLU A 175 5.88 5.81 14.32
CA GLU A 175 6.47 7.11 14.65
C GLU A 175 7.51 6.99 15.78
N PHE A 176 7.14 6.33 16.89
CA PHE A 176 8.03 6.18 18.03
C PHE A 176 9.17 5.20 17.76
N GLN A 177 8.96 4.14 16.98
CA GLN A 177 10.04 3.26 16.55
C GLN A 177 11.11 4.06 15.80
N MET A 178 10.71 4.90 14.85
CA MET A 178 11.65 5.71 14.07
C MET A 178 12.38 6.75 14.92
N GLN A 179 11.70 7.42 15.85
CA GLN A 179 12.34 8.32 16.83
C GLN A 179 13.37 7.58 17.70
N ILE A 180 13.08 6.34 18.08
CA ILE A 180 14.03 5.48 18.80
C ILE A 180 15.22 5.16 17.90
N LEU A 181 15.01 4.76 16.64
CA LEU A 181 16.10 4.45 15.71
C LEU A 181 17.00 5.66 15.43
N GLU A 182 16.45 6.88 15.38
CA GLU A 182 17.25 8.10 15.34
C GLU A 182 18.08 8.29 16.61
N THR A 183 17.48 8.04 17.78
CA THR A 183 18.18 8.12 19.08
C THR A 183 19.28 7.08 19.20
N LEU A 184 19.12 5.92 18.56
CA LEU A 184 20.08 4.82 18.55
C LEU A 184 21.16 4.95 17.46
N HIS A 185 21.17 6.05 16.70
CA HIS A 185 22.23 6.28 15.73
C HIS A 185 23.61 6.33 16.41
N GLY A 186 24.56 5.54 15.89
CA GLY A 186 25.90 5.38 16.47
C GLY A 186 25.99 4.40 17.64
N PHE A 187 24.88 3.80 18.09
CA PHE A 187 24.92 2.74 19.10
C PHE A 187 25.64 1.49 18.54
N GLN A 188 26.65 1.02 19.25
CA GLN A 188 27.56 -0.03 18.76
C GLN A 188 26.95 -1.43 18.87
N GLY A 189 26.03 -1.64 19.82
CA GLY A 189 25.42 -2.94 20.07
C GLY A 189 24.39 -3.38 19.00
N PRO A 190 23.92 -4.63 19.08
CA PRO A 190 22.80 -5.11 18.29
C PRO A 190 21.50 -4.38 18.63
N ILE A 191 20.71 -4.04 17.60
CA ILE A 191 19.38 -3.46 17.75
C ILE A 191 18.40 -4.44 17.11
N TYR A 192 17.47 -4.98 17.89
CA TYR A 192 16.43 -5.87 17.42
C TYR A 192 15.09 -5.15 17.40
N LEU A 193 14.35 -5.27 16.29
CA LEU A 193 13.00 -4.72 16.19
C LEU A 193 12.08 -5.57 15.32
N ASP A 194 10.81 -5.18 15.36
CA ASP A 194 9.74 -5.73 14.55
C ASP A 194 9.63 -4.97 13.22
N PHE A 195 10.04 -5.60 12.11
CA PHE A 195 10.04 -4.97 10.79
C PHE A 195 8.65 -4.79 10.18
N GLU A 196 7.64 -5.51 10.67
CA GLU A 196 6.25 -5.41 10.18
C GLU A 196 5.69 -3.99 10.30
N HIS A 197 6.24 -3.17 11.20
CA HIS A 197 5.81 -1.79 11.41
C HIS A 197 6.64 -0.75 10.66
N LEU A 198 7.83 -1.11 10.16
CA LEU A 198 8.68 -0.20 9.39
C LEU A 198 8.21 -0.08 7.94
N ILE A 199 7.70 -1.19 7.43
CA ILE A 199 7.42 -1.43 6.03
C ILE A 199 5.92 -1.16 5.80
N ASP A 200 5.59 -0.23 4.90
CA ASP A 200 4.20 0.02 4.48
C ASP A 200 3.88 -0.82 3.23
N ASP A 201 3.01 -1.83 3.37
CA ASP A 201 2.69 -2.81 2.32
C ASP A 201 2.34 -2.17 0.96
N THR A 202 1.72 -0.99 0.97
CA THR A 202 1.37 -0.27 -0.27
C THR A 202 2.59 0.35 -0.94
N SER A 203 3.48 0.94 -0.14
CA SER A 203 4.66 1.66 -0.63
C SER A 203 5.79 0.72 -1.01
N VAL A 204 5.85 -0.47 -0.42
CA VAL A 204 6.86 -1.51 -0.71
C VAL A 204 6.88 -1.92 -2.16
N ILE A 205 5.69 -2.12 -2.76
CA ILE A 205 5.62 -2.66 -4.10
C ILE A 205 6.23 -1.66 -5.10
N ASN A 206 5.86 -0.37 -4.99
CA ASN A 206 6.52 0.67 -5.76
C ASN A 206 8.03 0.72 -5.45
N PHE A 207 8.41 0.68 -4.18
CA PHE A 207 9.81 0.70 -3.76
C PHE A 207 10.65 -0.36 -4.46
N VAL A 208 10.23 -1.62 -4.42
CA VAL A 208 10.95 -2.71 -5.10
C VAL A 208 10.92 -2.54 -6.62
N GLN A 209 9.79 -2.12 -7.19
CA GLN A 209 9.66 -1.93 -8.64
C GLN A 209 10.63 -0.85 -9.15
N CYS A 210 10.70 0.30 -8.48
CA CYS A 210 11.65 1.36 -8.82
C CYS A 210 13.11 0.89 -8.69
N LEU A 211 13.43 0.08 -7.67
CA LEU A 211 14.77 -0.50 -7.53
C LEU A 211 15.10 -1.50 -8.64
N ASN A 212 14.16 -2.38 -9.00
CA ASN A 212 14.34 -3.32 -10.10
C ASN A 212 14.58 -2.58 -11.41
N THR A 213 13.76 -1.56 -11.71
CA THR A 213 13.96 -0.68 -12.87
C THR A 213 15.33 0.00 -12.82
N ALA A 214 15.75 0.51 -11.66
CA ALA A 214 17.06 1.13 -11.50
C ALA A 214 18.23 0.16 -11.76
N ILE A 215 18.11 -1.10 -11.35
CA ILE A 215 19.07 -2.16 -11.67
C ILE A 215 19.15 -2.38 -13.18
N GLN A 216 18.00 -2.63 -13.82
CA GLN A 216 17.89 -2.95 -15.25
C GLN A 216 18.37 -1.80 -16.14
N THR A 217 18.11 -0.55 -15.73
CA THR A 217 18.49 0.67 -16.47
C THR A 217 19.79 1.30 -15.96
N HIS A 218 20.50 0.63 -15.06
CA HIS A 218 21.78 1.08 -14.49
C HIS A 218 21.74 2.46 -13.79
N LYS A 219 20.58 2.87 -13.27
CA LYS A 219 20.44 4.10 -12.48
C LYS A 219 21.24 4.01 -11.17
N LYS A 220 21.71 5.17 -10.70
CA LYS A 220 22.29 5.32 -9.36
C LYS A 220 21.19 5.72 -8.37
N ALA A 221 21.09 4.99 -7.27
CA ALA A 221 20.19 5.31 -6.17
C ALA A 221 20.86 6.29 -5.20
N TYR A 222 20.11 7.33 -4.81
CA TYR A 222 20.51 8.31 -3.81
C TYR A 222 19.48 8.29 -2.67
N ILE A 223 19.94 8.26 -1.42
CA ILE A 223 19.02 8.31 -0.28
C ILE A 223 18.78 9.77 0.10
N TYR A 224 17.52 10.19 0.05
CA TYR A 224 17.10 11.50 0.54
C TYR A 224 16.76 11.42 2.02
N GLY A 225 17.38 12.28 2.84
CA GLY A 225 17.07 12.39 4.25
C GLY A 225 18.32 12.55 5.13
N LYS A 226 18.21 12.14 6.40
CA LYS A 226 19.32 12.15 7.34
C LYS A 226 20.08 10.82 7.31
N MET A 227 21.38 10.87 7.58
CA MET A 227 22.11 9.65 7.92
C MET A 227 21.67 9.16 9.30
N ASN A 228 21.08 7.96 9.35
CA ASN A 228 20.62 7.31 10.57
C ASN A 228 20.71 5.78 10.41
N ALA A 229 20.35 5.04 11.47
CA ALA A 229 20.44 3.58 11.46
C ALA A 229 19.56 2.92 10.37
N THR A 230 18.46 3.56 9.97
CA THR A 230 17.61 3.09 8.86
C THR A 230 18.28 3.31 7.51
N THR A 231 18.98 4.42 7.31
CA THR A 231 19.79 4.69 6.11
C THR A 231 20.86 3.63 5.92
N GLU A 232 21.60 3.28 6.98
CA GLU A 232 22.61 2.21 6.94
C GLU A 232 22.01 0.84 6.61
N LEU A 233 20.81 0.56 7.13
CA LEU A 233 20.08 -0.66 6.81
C LEU A 233 19.69 -0.70 5.33
N LEU A 234 19.15 0.40 4.79
CA LEU A 234 18.78 0.51 3.38
C LEU A 234 20.01 0.32 2.49
N GLU A 235 21.11 1.03 2.75
CA GLU A 235 22.36 0.89 1.99
C GLU A 235 22.85 -0.56 1.97
N SER A 236 22.80 -1.24 3.13
CA SER A 236 23.17 -2.66 3.24
C SER A 236 22.26 -3.58 2.41
N ILE A 237 20.94 -3.32 2.39
CA ILE A 237 19.98 -4.10 1.61
C ILE A 237 20.21 -3.87 0.11
N LEU A 238 20.24 -2.60 -0.31
CA LEU A 238 20.43 -2.18 -1.69
C LEU A 238 21.71 -2.77 -2.28
N SER A 239 22.81 -2.73 -1.53
CA SER A 239 24.09 -3.29 -1.94
C SER A 239 24.05 -4.81 -2.13
N ALA A 240 23.33 -5.54 -1.25
CA ALA A 240 23.20 -7.00 -1.34
C ALA A 240 22.48 -7.48 -2.61
N TYR A 241 21.69 -6.60 -3.23
CA TYR A 241 20.97 -6.84 -4.48
C TYR A 241 21.55 -6.07 -5.68
N GLY A 242 22.76 -5.52 -5.54
CA GLY A 242 23.49 -4.89 -6.65
C GLY A 242 22.93 -3.54 -7.12
N VAL A 243 22.15 -2.86 -6.29
CA VAL A 243 21.72 -1.48 -6.57
C VAL A 243 22.93 -0.56 -6.42
N ARG A 244 23.21 0.26 -7.44
CA ARG A 244 24.35 1.18 -7.43
C ARG A 244 24.05 2.37 -6.55
N PHE A 245 24.83 2.56 -5.49
CA PHE A 245 24.67 3.69 -4.59
C PHE A 245 25.44 4.92 -5.09
N GLY A 246 24.75 6.06 -5.17
CA GLY A 246 25.30 7.33 -5.64
C GLY A 246 25.67 8.30 -4.53
N GLY A 247 25.12 8.13 -3.32
CA GLY A 247 25.37 9.01 -2.18
C GLY A 247 24.08 9.46 -1.49
N TYR A 248 24.20 10.53 -0.71
CA TYR A 248 23.15 11.10 0.12
C TYR A 248 22.75 12.49 -0.37
N VAL A 249 21.44 12.78 -0.34
CA VAL A 249 20.92 14.09 -0.73
C VAL A 249 19.93 14.66 0.29
N ASN A 250 19.82 15.97 0.33
CA ASN A 250 18.84 16.69 1.15
C ASN A 250 18.53 18.05 0.51
N ASP A 251 17.70 18.87 1.17
CA ASP A 251 17.38 20.24 0.74
C ASP A 251 18.60 21.17 0.73
N PHE A 252 19.60 20.85 1.56
CA PHE A 252 20.82 21.62 1.69
C PHE A 252 22.01 20.65 1.82
N ALA A 253 23.14 21.03 1.23
CA ALA A 253 24.36 20.25 1.35
C ALA A 253 24.91 20.28 2.79
N ASP A 254 25.40 19.13 3.28
CA ASP A 254 26.20 19.00 4.50
C ASP A 254 27.52 18.31 4.16
N LYS A 255 28.57 19.12 4.01
CA LYS A 255 29.92 18.63 3.68
C LYS A 255 30.51 17.73 4.76
N LYS A 256 30.10 17.87 6.03
CA LYS A 256 30.62 17.02 7.12
C LYS A 256 30.05 15.61 7.02
N GLN A 257 28.81 15.49 6.58
CA GLN A 257 28.10 14.23 6.41
C GLN A 257 28.15 13.70 4.97
N GLN A 258 28.84 14.39 4.06
CA GLN A 258 28.89 14.04 2.63
C GLN A 258 27.49 13.98 1.99
N ILE A 259 26.63 14.93 2.38
CA ILE A 259 25.28 15.09 1.84
C ILE A 259 25.31 16.21 0.80
N GLU A 260 24.81 15.93 -0.40
CA GLU A 260 24.64 16.89 -1.48
C GLU A 260 23.27 17.56 -1.46
N ASP A 261 23.17 18.71 -2.12
CA ASP A 261 21.89 19.38 -2.36
C ASP A 261 21.18 18.70 -3.55
N ILE A 262 19.91 18.33 -3.38
CA ILE A 262 19.09 17.70 -4.42
C ILE A 262 19.01 18.50 -5.72
N TYR A 263 19.07 19.83 -5.67
CA TYR A 263 19.06 20.66 -6.87
C TYR A 263 20.39 20.59 -7.62
N THR A 264 21.51 20.50 -6.89
CA THR A 264 22.82 20.27 -7.52
C THR A 264 22.82 18.93 -8.26
N LEU A 265 22.28 17.90 -7.61
CA LEU A 265 22.14 16.58 -8.20
C LEU A 265 21.28 16.60 -9.48
N SER A 266 20.19 17.35 -9.49
CA SER A 266 19.29 17.43 -10.65
C SER A 266 19.86 18.26 -11.81
N TYR A 267 20.70 19.27 -11.54
CA TYR A 267 21.43 20.00 -12.59
C TYR A 267 22.36 19.08 -13.41
N GLU A 268 22.82 17.97 -12.83
CA GLU A 268 23.60 16.94 -13.51
C GLU A 268 22.73 15.93 -14.31
N GLY A 269 21.44 16.21 -14.49
CA GLY A 269 20.45 15.33 -15.12
C GLY A 269 19.78 14.38 -14.13
N ILE A 270 18.58 13.91 -14.44
CA ILE A 270 17.73 13.09 -13.55
C ILE A 270 17.47 11.68 -14.09
N GLU A 271 17.75 11.45 -15.37
CA GLU A 271 17.34 10.26 -16.12
C GLU A 271 18.01 8.99 -15.59
N ASN A 272 19.26 9.11 -15.16
CA ASN A 272 20.09 8.01 -14.64
C ASN A 272 20.10 7.94 -13.11
N LYS A 273 19.14 8.58 -12.45
CA LYS A 273 19.11 8.71 -10.98
C LYS A 273 17.78 8.19 -10.43
N LEU A 274 17.83 7.62 -9.23
CA LEU A 274 16.68 7.23 -8.43
C LEU A 274 16.82 7.84 -7.04
N ILE A 275 15.81 8.57 -6.58
CA ILE A 275 15.77 9.07 -5.20
C ILE A 275 14.99 8.09 -4.32
N VAL A 276 15.57 7.69 -3.19
CA VAL A 276 14.92 6.88 -2.15
C VAL A 276 14.67 7.77 -0.94
N LEU A 277 13.41 8.15 -0.71
CA LEU A 277 12.98 8.96 0.42
C LEU A 277 13.02 8.13 1.71
N ASN A 278 13.88 8.56 2.64
CA ASN A 278 13.99 8.01 3.99
C ASN A 278 13.59 9.09 5.03
N GLU A 279 12.30 9.32 5.16
CA GLU A 279 11.74 10.28 6.11
C GLU A 279 10.36 9.81 6.57
N TYR A 280 10.09 9.93 7.88
CA TYR A 280 8.94 9.35 8.55
C TYR A 280 8.08 10.38 9.29
N ILE A 281 8.61 11.58 9.50
CA ILE A 281 7.87 12.67 10.12
C ILE A 281 6.96 13.28 9.05
N PRO A 282 5.62 13.26 9.21
CA PRO A 282 4.69 13.69 8.16
C PRO A 282 5.01 15.04 7.52
N LYS A 283 5.36 16.05 8.32
CA LYS A 283 5.73 17.38 7.81
C LYS A 283 6.99 17.36 6.95
N HIS A 284 7.95 16.52 7.32
CA HIS A 284 9.20 16.39 6.57
C HIS A 284 8.99 15.56 5.31
N ILE A 285 8.13 14.53 5.32
CA ILE A 285 7.74 13.78 4.11
C ILE A 285 7.16 14.73 3.07
N VAL A 286 6.20 15.57 3.47
CA VAL A 286 5.56 16.53 2.57
C VAL A 286 6.59 17.50 1.99
N ARG A 287 7.45 18.05 2.85
CA ARG A 287 8.54 18.94 2.42
C ARG A 287 9.51 18.25 1.46
N ALA A 288 9.97 17.04 1.81
CA ALA A 288 10.90 16.25 1.02
C ALA A 288 10.34 15.94 -0.37
N ARG A 289 9.09 15.45 -0.43
CA ARG A 289 8.38 15.21 -1.69
C ARG A 289 8.34 16.47 -2.55
N THR A 290 7.92 17.60 -1.98
CA THR A 290 7.87 18.87 -2.72
C THR A 290 9.23 19.26 -3.29
N HIS A 291 10.32 19.09 -2.53
CA HIS A 291 11.67 19.41 -3.01
C HIS A 291 12.16 18.44 -4.08
N ILE A 292 11.89 17.14 -3.92
CA ILE A 292 12.20 16.11 -4.91
C ILE A 292 11.47 16.39 -6.22
N GLU A 293 10.17 16.68 -6.17
CA GLU A 293 9.36 16.98 -7.34
C GLU A 293 9.74 18.30 -7.99
N PHE A 294 10.03 19.33 -7.19
CA PHE A 294 10.52 20.61 -7.71
C PHE A 294 11.90 20.49 -8.37
N ALA A 295 12.74 19.54 -7.93
CA ALA A 295 14.00 19.22 -8.57
C ALA A 295 13.85 18.46 -9.91
N GLY A 296 12.63 18.07 -10.29
CA GLY A 296 12.31 17.44 -11.57
C GLY A 296 12.08 15.92 -11.51
N PHE A 297 12.22 15.30 -10.33
CA PHE A 297 11.87 13.90 -10.16
C PHE A 297 10.34 13.73 -10.08
N SER A 298 9.80 12.59 -10.49
CA SER A 298 8.37 12.33 -10.47
C SER A 298 8.04 10.85 -10.23
N LEU A 299 6.83 10.59 -9.74
CA LEU A 299 6.30 9.23 -9.60
C LEU A 299 6.13 8.60 -10.97
N GLU A 300 5.63 9.37 -11.94
CA GLU A 300 5.41 8.97 -13.33
C GLU A 300 6.67 8.40 -13.95
N ALA A 301 7.80 9.10 -13.79
CA ALA A 301 9.08 8.68 -14.36
C ALA A 301 9.75 7.54 -13.58
N GLY A 302 9.17 7.12 -12.44
CA GLY A 302 9.71 6.10 -11.55
C GLY A 302 11.13 6.43 -11.09
N ASN A 303 11.47 7.72 -10.95
CA ASN A 303 12.80 8.19 -10.57
C ASN A 303 12.85 8.73 -9.12
N TYR A 304 11.75 8.60 -8.36
CA TYR A 304 11.79 8.60 -6.90
C TYR A 304 10.81 7.59 -6.29
N THR A 305 11.14 7.11 -5.09
CA THR A 305 10.32 6.16 -4.32
C THR A 305 10.61 6.29 -2.82
N GLY A 306 9.89 5.54 -1.98
CA GLY A 306 10.11 5.45 -0.54
C GLY A 306 9.44 4.20 0.03
N PHE A 307 9.88 3.74 1.19
CA PHE A 307 9.32 2.55 1.87
C PHE A 307 8.30 2.93 2.97
N GLN A 308 7.94 4.20 3.04
CA GLN A 308 6.96 4.78 3.96
C GLN A 308 5.91 5.54 3.17
N SER A 309 4.87 6.09 3.79
CA SER A 309 3.65 6.59 3.12
C SER A 309 3.85 7.89 2.32
N TYR A 310 4.81 7.93 1.39
CA TYR A 310 5.26 9.10 0.64
C TYR A 310 4.26 9.52 -0.45
N THR A 311 3.47 8.57 -0.95
CA THR A 311 2.39 8.81 -1.93
C THR A 311 1.12 9.37 -1.30
N THR A 312 1.00 9.32 0.04
CA THR A 312 -0.20 9.75 0.77
C THR A 312 -0.42 11.27 0.71
N GLU A 313 -1.68 11.67 0.66
CA GLU A 313 -2.10 13.08 0.66
C GLU A 313 -1.68 13.81 1.96
N GLU A 314 -1.37 15.11 1.86
CA GLU A 314 -0.85 15.91 2.99
C GLU A 314 -1.80 15.93 4.18
N ASN A 315 -3.07 16.27 3.99
CA ASN A 315 -4.04 16.33 5.07
C ASN A 315 -4.24 14.96 5.73
N ARG A 316 -4.17 13.86 4.99
CA ARG A 316 -4.16 12.50 5.55
C ARG A 316 -2.91 12.25 6.39
N LEU A 317 -1.72 12.53 5.86
CA LEU A 317 -0.45 12.40 6.58
C LEU A 317 -0.43 13.22 7.88
N MET A 318 -1.05 14.39 7.84
CA MET A 318 -1.14 15.32 8.96
C MET A 318 -2.29 15.00 9.94
N GLY A 319 -3.05 13.91 9.72
CA GLY A 319 -4.18 13.52 10.57
C GLY A 319 -5.39 14.47 10.48
N ARG A 320 -5.46 15.29 9.44
CA ARG A 320 -6.54 16.26 9.17
C ARG A 320 -7.70 15.67 8.36
N LEU A 321 -7.55 14.44 7.85
CA LEU A 321 -8.61 13.64 7.22
C LEU A 321 -8.95 12.43 8.10
N PRO A 322 -9.66 12.61 9.23
CA PRO A 322 -9.96 11.48 10.10
C PRO A 322 -10.93 10.51 9.43
N PHE A 323 -10.64 9.22 9.57
CA PHE A 323 -11.51 8.12 9.19
C PHE A 323 -12.44 7.81 10.37
N LEU A 324 -13.75 8.01 10.16
CA LEU A 324 -14.76 7.70 11.17
C LEU A 324 -15.46 6.39 10.83
N ARG A 325 -15.75 5.60 11.86
CA ARG A 325 -16.57 4.39 11.68
C ARG A 325 -17.95 4.78 11.18
N ASP A 326 -18.35 4.18 10.07
CA ASP A 326 -19.64 4.38 9.45
C ASP A 326 -20.44 3.08 9.63
N PRO A 327 -21.56 3.10 10.37
CA PRO A 327 -22.31 1.88 10.66
C PRO A 327 -22.94 1.24 9.42
N LEU A 328 -23.03 1.98 8.31
CA LEU A 328 -23.63 1.50 7.06
C LEU A 328 -22.55 1.13 6.04
N ALA A 329 -21.56 2.00 5.84
CA ALA A 329 -20.52 1.83 4.82
C ALA A 329 -19.14 1.46 5.41
N GLY A 330 -19.10 0.95 6.65
CA GLY A 330 -17.86 0.59 7.36
C GLY A 330 -17.06 1.79 7.86
N ILE A 331 -16.59 2.65 6.95
CA ILE A 331 -15.78 3.85 7.23
C ILE A 331 -16.19 5.02 6.31
N SER A 332 -16.12 6.24 6.85
CA SER A 332 -16.30 7.49 6.12
C SER A 332 -15.18 8.48 6.46
N ILE A 333 -14.63 9.16 5.46
CA ILE A 333 -13.66 10.26 5.65
C ILE A 333 -14.40 11.58 5.98
N CYS A 334 -13.90 12.30 6.97
CA CYS A 334 -14.34 13.67 7.26
C CYS A 334 -13.42 14.68 6.59
N TYR A 335 -13.93 15.33 5.54
CA TYR A 335 -13.19 16.35 4.80
C TYR A 335 -13.34 17.74 5.44
N PRO A 336 -12.27 18.52 5.59
CA PRO A 336 -12.30 19.85 6.21
C PRO A 336 -13.27 20.84 5.55
N LYS A 337 -13.50 20.70 4.24
CA LYS A 337 -14.41 21.54 3.45
C LYS A 337 -15.62 20.78 2.90
N GLY A 338 -15.84 19.56 3.36
CA GLY A 338 -16.87 18.66 2.86
C GLY A 338 -18.01 18.42 3.84
N LYS A 339 -18.83 17.43 3.50
CA LYS A 339 -19.83 16.82 4.40
C LYS A 339 -19.29 15.49 4.91
N ALA A 340 -19.91 14.92 5.94
CA ALA A 340 -19.50 13.62 6.46
C ALA A 340 -19.58 12.56 5.34
N GLY A 341 -18.44 11.97 4.96
CA GLY A 341 -18.36 11.00 3.86
C GLY A 341 -18.31 11.59 2.45
N TRP A 342 -18.28 12.93 2.28
CA TRP A 342 -18.33 13.58 0.97
C TRP A 342 -17.36 14.75 0.88
N ASN A 343 -16.36 14.66 0.00
CA ASN A 343 -15.57 15.82 -0.38
C ASN A 343 -16.35 16.68 -1.38
N LEU A 344 -16.22 18.00 -1.27
CA LEU A 344 -16.96 18.94 -2.11
C LEU A 344 -16.00 19.72 -3.01
N TYR A 345 -16.25 19.68 -4.32
CA TYR A 345 -15.65 20.60 -5.27
C TYR A 345 -16.70 21.56 -5.83
N GLY A 346 -16.37 22.86 -5.83
CA GLY A 346 -17.31 23.92 -6.16
C GLY A 346 -18.03 24.47 -4.94
N LYS A 347 -19.17 25.13 -5.16
CA LYS A 347 -20.00 25.70 -4.09
C LYS A 347 -21.38 25.06 -4.15
N GLU A 348 -22.03 24.91 -3.00
CA GLU A 348 -23.44 24.54 -2.94
C GLU A 348 -24.29 25.79 -3.14
N GLU A 349 -24.87 25.94 -4.33
CA GLU A 349 -25.73 27.07 -4.70
C GLU A 349 -26.91 26.57 -5.53
N GLU A 350 -28.04 27.27 -5.46
CA GLU A 350 -29.20 26.98 -6.29
C GLU A 350 -28.85 27.13 -7.79
N GLY A 351 -29.42 26.27 -8.64
CA GLY A 351 -29.17 26.29 -10.09
C GLY A 351 -27.87 25.60 -10.55
N ARG A 352 -26.99 25.18 -9.64
CA ARG A 352 -25.79 24.40 -10.02
C ARG A 352 -26.09 22.95 -10.33
N ILE A 353 -25.38 22.39 -11.29
CA ILE A 353 -25.45 20.96 -11.60
C ILE A 353 -24.71 20.18 -10.50
N ARG A 354 -25.49 19.47 -9.67
CA ARG A 354 -24.99 18.52 -8.68
C ARG A 354 -24.59 17.19 -9.33
N ILE A 355 -23.30 16.85 -9.26
CA ILE A 355 -22.72 15.59 -9.73
C ILE A 355 -22.26 14.82 -8.50
N LEU A 356 -22.68 13.58 -8.38
CA LEU A 356 -22.29 12.69 -7.29
C LEU A 356 -21.33 11.63 -7.85
N VAL A 357 -20.19 11.44 -7.19
CA VAL A 357 -19.17 10.45 -7.57
C VAL A 357 -19.08 9.39 -6.48
N LEU A 358 -19.18 8.13 -6.91
CA LEU A 358 -19.03 6.90 -6.13
C LEU A 358 -17.82 6.12 -6.66
N GLY A 359 -17.19 5.33 -5.80
CA GLY A 359 -16.06 4.47 -6.15
C GLY A 359 -15.12 4.21 -4.98
N GLY A 360 -13.99 3.57 -5.31
CA GLY A 360 -12.94 3.22 -4.35
C GLY A 360 -11.82 4.26 -4.20
N SER A 361 -10.66 3.78 -3.76
CA SER A 361 -9.44 4.59 -3.56
C SER A 361 -8.98 5.33 -4.82
N THR A 362 -9.21 4.75 -6.00
CA THR A 362 -8.89 5.30 -7.34
C THR A 362 -9.61 6.60 -7.69
N SER A 363 -10.65 6.96 -6.94
CA SER A 363 -11.40 8.21 -7.09
C SER A 363 -11.35 9.08 -5.83
N SER A 364 -10.63 8.65 -4.77
CA SER A 364 -10.61 9.28 -3.45
C SER A 364 -9.38 10.17 -3.20
N GLU A 365 -9.47 11.10 -2.25
CA GLU A 365 -8.38 12.02 -1.83
C GLU A 365 -7.29 11.36 -0.96
N GLU A 366 -7.04 10.06 -1.11
CA GLU A 366 -6.07 9.35 -0.27
C GLU A 366 -4.62 9.67 -0.65
N TYR A 367 -4.38 9.99 -1.92
CA TYR A 367 -3.06 10.15 -2.51
C TYR A 367 -2.80 11.61 -2.91
N HIS A 368 -1.52 11.99 -2.97
CA HIS A 368 -1.16 13.40 -3.22
C HIS A 368 -1.41 13.88 -4.66
N VAL A 369 -1.66 12.94 -5.58
CA VAL A 369 -2.02 13.25 -6.97
C VAL A 369 -3.36 13.96 -7.04
N LYS A 370 -3.53 14.84 -8.01
CA LYS A 370 -4.81 15.51 -8.22
C LYS A 370 -5.77 14.56 -8.91
N VAL A 371 -6.75 14.06 -8.16
CA VAL A 371 -7.70 13.04 -8.64
C VAL A 371 -8.63 13.52 -9.76
N TRP A 372 -9.08 12.58 -10.59
CA TRP A 372 -9.94 12.84 -11.76
C TRP A 372 -11.25 13.57 -11.42
N PRO A 373 -11.94 13.35 -10.26
CA PRO A 373 -13.16 14.09 -9.95
C PRO A 373 -12.91 15.60 -9.77
N LYS A 374 -11.77 15.96 -9.17
CA LYS A 374 -11.34 17.36 -9.03
C LYS A 374 -10.99 17.97 -10.39
N ARG A 375 -10.27 17.23 -11.23
CA ARG A 375 -9.91 17.65 -12.60
C ARG A 375 -11.16 17.90 -13.44
N LEU A 376 -12.11 16.97 -13.43
CA LEU A 376 -13.41 17.11 -14.09
C LEU A 376 -14.12 18.41 -13.67
N GLN A 377 -14.14 18.70 -12.36
CA GLN A 377 -14.75 19.93 -11.85
C GLN A 377 -14.05 21.20 -12.34
N ASP A 378 -12.72 21.20 -12.41
CA ASP A 378 -11.95 22.32 -12.94
C ASP A 378 -12.26 22.53 -14.42
N THR A 379 -12.21 21.48 -15.24
CA THR A 379 -12.52 21.57 -16.67
C THR A 379 -13.95 22.05 -16.92
N LEU A 380 -14.93 21.60 -16.15
CA LEU A 380 -16.31 22.09 -16.26
C LEU A 380 -16.43 23.58 -15.92
N ASN A 381 -15.69 24.06 -14.89
CA ASN A 381 -15.67 25.49 -14.58
C ASN A 381 -15.01 26.32 -15.69
N ASP A 382 -13.92 25.83 -16.28
CA ASP A 382 -13.22 26.49 -17.39
C ASP A 382 -14.14 26.61 -18.62
N MET A 383 -15.06 25.67 -18.81
CA MET A 383 -16.13 25.72 -19.81
C MET A 383 -17.31 26.64 -19.41
N GLY A 384 -17.23 27.35 -18.29
CA GLY A 384 -18.29 28.20 -17.75
C GLY A 384 -19.52 27.40 -17.32
N ILE A 385 -19.35 26.15 -16.86
CA ILE A 385 -20.43 25.28 -16.38
C ILE A 385 -20.35 25.20 -14.86
N GLN A 386 -21.30 25.83 -14.18
CA GLN A 386 -21.32 25.85 -12.72
C GLN A 386 -21.81 24.50 -12.18
N THR A 387 -20.91 23.77 -11.54
CA THR A 387 -21.19 22.46 -10.95
C THR A 387 -20.85 22.43 -9.46
N THR A 388 -21.42 21.44 -8.78
CA THR A 388 -21.04 21.01 -7.44
C THR A 388 -20.80 19.51 -7.51
N VAL A 389 -19.56 19.08 -7.27
CA VAL A 389 -19.20 17.67 -7.28
C VAL A 389 -19.11 17.17 -5.84
N TYR A 390 -19.93 16.16 -5.52
CA TYR A 390 -19.93 15.43 -4.26
C TYR A 390 -19.12 14.15 -4.48
N ASN A 391 -17.84 14.18 -4.11
CA ASN A 391 -16.98 13.01 -4.20
C ASN A 391 -17.10 12.18 -2.92
N GLY A 392 -17.82 11.07 -3.02
CA GLY A 392 -18.01 10.11 -1.94
C GLY A 392 -17.27 8.82 -2.21
N ALA A 393 -16.17 8.82 -2.95
CA ALA A 393 -15.31 7.65 -3.10
C ALA A 393 -14.37 7.51 -1.89
N HIS A 394 -14.23 6.30 -1.33
CA HIS A 394 -13.33 6.03 -0.19
C HIS A 394 -12.43 4.82 -0.43
N PRO A 395 -11.27 4.75 0.25
CA PRO A 395 -10.38 3.60 0.16
C PRO A 395 -11.03 2.29 0.60
N GLY A 396 -10.85 1.25 -0.22
CA GLY A 396 -11.41 -0.07 0.00
C GLY A 396 -12.91 -0.20 -0.31
N ASP A 397 -13.60 0.89 -0.66
CA ASP A 397 -15.02 0.81 -0.98
C ASP A 397 -15.25 -0.03 -2.24
N ASP A 398 -16.23 -0.91 -2.16
CA ASP A 398 -16.70 -1.73 -3.27
C ASP A 398 -18.13 -1.35 -3.68
N ILE A 399 -18.67 -2.11 -4.63
CA ILE A 399 -20.02 -1.88 -5.18
C ILE A 399 -21.14 -1.79 -4.14
N VAL A 400 -20.98 -2.44 -2.98
CA VAL A 400 -21.97 -2.45 -1.91
C VAL A 400 -21.89 -1.15 -1.11
N ASP A 401 -20.68 -0.69 -0.80
CA ASP A 401 -20.46 0.59 -0.12
C ASP A 401 -21.07 1.74 -0.92
N GLU A 402 -20.85 1.74 -2.24
CA GLU A 402 -21.41 2.72 -3.16
C GLU A 402 -22.95 2.73 -3.12
N LEU A 403 -23.57 1.54 -3.17
CA LEU A 403 -25.02 1.35 -3.11
C LEU A 403 -25.62 1.81 -1.78
N LEU A 404 -25.00 1.44 -0.68
CA LEU A 404 -25.47 1.83 0.64
C LEU A 404 -25.35 3.35 0.84
N ARG A 405 -24.28 3.97 0.35
CA ARG A 405 -24.06 5.42 0.47
C ARG A 405 -25.07 6.22 -0.34
N ILE A 406 -25.37 5.84 -1.59
CA ILE A 406 -26.40 6.54 -2.38
C ILE A 406 -27.80 6.36 -1.80
N LEU A 407 -28.14 5.18 -1.25
CA LEU A 407 -29.42 4.96 -0.59
C LEU A 407 -29.61 5.87 0.63
N ARG A 408 -28.54 6.07 1.39
CA ARG A 408 -28.56 6.90 2.60
C ARG A 408 -28.65 8.39 2.28
N ASP A 409 -27.83 8.86 1.33
CA ASP A 409 -27.55 10.28 1.14
C ASP A 409 -28.15 10.88 -0.14
N GLY A 410 -28.60 10.05 -1.07
CA GLY A 410 -29.10 10.48 -2.39
C GLY A 410 -30.30 11.42 -2.31
N ALA A 411 -31.21 11.20 -1.35
CA ALA A 411 -32.39 12.05 -1.15
C ALA A 411 -32.04 13.48 -0.69
N GLN A 412 -30.94 13.61 0.06
CA GLN A 412 -30.45 14.86 0.62
C GLN A 412 -29.57 15.60 -0.39
N ILE A 413 -28.73 14.88 -1.13
CA ILE A 413 -27.87 15.47 -2.17
C ILE A 413 -28.70 15.87 -3.40
N ARG A 414 -29.74 15.10 -3.73
CA ARG A 414 -30.58 15.27 -4.94
C ARG A 414 -29.72 15.42 -6.20
N PRO A 415 -28.86 14.44 -6.52
CA PRO A 415 -27.94 14.54 -7.64
C PRO A 415 -28.71 14.70 -8.96
N HIS A 416 -28.12 15.39 -9.94
CA HIS A 416 -28.60 15.33 -11.32
C HIS A 416 -27.84 14.29 -12.14
N ILE A 417 -26.58 14.04 -11.75
CA ILE A 417 -25.71 13.05 -12.36
C ILE A 417 -25.09 12.22 -11.24
N VAL A 418 -25.07 10.90 -11.41
CA VAL A 418 -24.33 9.96 -10.58
C VAL A 418 -23.30 9.25 -11.45
N ILE A 419 -22.05 9.24 -11.02
CA ILE A 419 -20.94 8.53 -11.67
C ILE A 419 -20.40 7.52 -10.68
N SER A 420 -20.36 6.24 -11.07
CA SER A 420 -19.72 5.17 -10.31
C SER A 420 -18.51 4.68 -11.09
N MET A 421 -17.30 4.85 -10.55
CA MET A 421 -16.07 4.29 -11.11
C MET A 421 -15.59 3.17 -10.18
N SER A 422 -15.80 1.92 -10.59
CA SER A 422 -15.73 0.77 -9.70
C SER A 422 -15.15 -0.48 -10.36
N GLY A 423 -14.95 -1.54 -9.57
CA GLY A 423 -14.62 -2.89 -10.02
C GLY A 423 -13.39 -3.52 -9.35
N VAL A 424 -12.33 -2.75 -9.07
CA VAL A 424 -11.06 -3.33 -8.55
C VAL A 424 -11.21 -3.98 -7.16
N ASN A 425 -12.03 -3.38 -6.28
CA ASN A 425 -12.29 -3.92 -4.95
C ASN A 425 -13.28 -5.09 -4.97
N ASN A 426 -13.82 -5.45 -6.16
CA ASN A 426 -14.70 -6.59 -6.35
C ASN A 426 -13.97 -7.81 -6.93
N LEU A 427 -12.64 -7.77 -7.05
CA LEU A 427 -11.82 -8.86 -7.62
C LEU A 427 -11.52 -9.99 -6.62
N HIS A 428 -11.87 -9.86 -5.34
CA HIS A 428 -11.71 -10.93 -4.36
C HIS A 428 -13.01 -11.22 -3.61
N LYS A 429 -13.09 -12.42 -3.05
CA LYS A 429 -14.18 -12.83 -2.17
C LYS A 429 -13.99 -12.21 -0.79
N LYS A 430 -15.03 -11.56 -0.27
CA LYS A 430 -15.08 -11.09 1.11
C LYS A 430 -15.07 -12.26 2.08
N ILE A 431 -14.68 -11.99 3.34
CA ILE A 431 -14.73 -12.98 4.44
C ILE A 431 -16.15 -13.54 4.66
N SER A 432 -17.18 -12.71 4.40
CA SER A 432 -18.57 -13.11 4.58
C SER A 432 -19.09 -13.99 3.43
N SER A 433 -19.90 -15.00 3.76
CA SER A 433 -20.55 -15.88 2.77
C SER A 433 -21.54 -15.16 1.84
N ASN A 434 -21.99 -13.96 2.22
CA ASN A 434 -22.75 -13.09 1.34
C ASN A 434 -21.99 -11.77 1.14
N PRO A 435 -21.61 -11.43 -0.10
CA PRO A 435 -20.80 -10.26 -0.42
C PRO A 435 -21.49 -8.91 -0.16
N PHE A 436 -22.82 -8.89 0.10
CA PHE A 436 -23.53 -7.69 0.58
C PHE A 436 -23.17 -7.28 2.01
N ASN A 437 -22.51 -8.14 2.78
CA ASN A 437 -21.99 -7.69 4.08
C ASN A 437 -20.73 -6.89 3.84
N GLU A 438 -20.73 -5.65 4.33
CA GLU A 438 -19.56 -4.79 4.31
C GLU A 438 -18.45 -5.43 5.16
N GLU A 439 -17.24 -5.47 4.61
CA GLU A 439 -16.14 -6.23 5.18
C GLU A 439 -15.63 -5.61 6.48
N ARG A 440 -15.49 -4.28 6.53
CA ARG A 440 -14.98 -3.56 7.71
C ARG A 440 -15.94 -3.67 8.90
N ILE A 441 -17.25 -3.78 8.67
CA ILE A 441 -18.27 -4.08 9.68
C ILE A 441 -18.12 -5.53 10.14
N THR A 442 -17.93 -6.47 9.22
CA THR A 442 -17.72 -7.88 9.54
C THR A 442 -16.46 -8.08 10.39
N GLU A 443 -15.34 -7.46 10.01
CA GLU A 443 -14.11 -7.42 10.79
C GLU A 443 -14.32 -6.81 12.18
N TRP A 444 -15.09 -5.72 12.26
CA TRP A 444 -15.40 -5.08 13.54
C TRP A 444 -16.21 -6.00 14.46
N ILE A 445 -17.19 -6.73 13.91
CA ILE A 445 -17.94 -7.76 14.64
C ILE A 445 -16.99 -8.84 15.14
N HIS A 446 -16.10 -9.37 14.30
CA HIS A 446 -15.12 -10.36 14.72
C HIS A 446 -14.19 -9.86 15.83
N ALA A 447 -13.74 -8.61 15.74
CA ALA A 447 -12.85 -8.00 16.72
C ALA A 447 -13.53 -7.77 18.08
N LYS A 448 -14.81 -7.37 18.09
CA LYS A 448 -15.55 -7.01 19.31
C LYS A 448 -16.37 -8.15 19.91
N ALA A 449 -16.85 -9.07 19.08
CA ALA A 449 -17.67 -10.21 19.45
C ALA A 449 -16.94 -11.52 19.13
N ASN A 450 -15.63 -11.56 19.35
CA ASN A 450 -14.79 -12.73 19.08
C ASN A 450 -15.43 -14.01 19.66
N LYS A 451 -15.48 -15.07 18.83
CA LYS A 451 -16.11 -16.37 19.11
C LYS A 451 -17.65 -16.39 19.16
N ARG A 452 -18.33 -15.31 18.81
CA ARG A 452 -19.79 -15.33 18.57
C ARG A 452 -20.04 -15.49 17.07
N GLY A 453 -21.05 -16.30 16.73
CA GLY A 453 -21.55 -16.34 15.36
C GLY A 453 -22.21 -15.03 14.98
N TYR A 454 -22.18 -14.69 13.70
CA TYR A 454 -22.97 -13.62 13.10
C TYR A 454 -23.73 -14.16 11.89
N CYS A 455 -24.84 -13.51 11.53
CA CYS A 455 -25.63 -13.88 10.36
C CYS A 455 -25.18 -13.02 9.18
N SER A 456 -24.69 -13.67 8.12
CA SER A 456 -24.34 -13.04 6.85
C SER A 456 -25.51 -13.01 5.86
N GLY A 457 -26.67 -13.56 6.22
CA GLY A 457 -27.80 -13.73 5.29
C GLY A 457 -27.67 -15.00 4.45
N LEU A 458 -28.30 -15.01 3.26
CA LEU A 458 -28.28 -16.18 2.37
C LEU A 458 -26.92 -16.27 1.66
N HIS A 459 -26.37 -17.48 1.63
CA HIS A 459 -25.20 -17.81 0.82
C HIS A 459 -25.49 -17.59 -0.67
N THR A 460 -24.47 -17.18 -1.43
CA THR A 460 -24.55 -17.04 -2.88
C THR A 460 -23.33 -17.67 -3.54
N ASP A 461 -23.58 -18.41 -4.62
CA ASP A 461 -22.56 -18.93 -5.54
C ASP A 461 -22.40 -18.03 -6.77
N GLU A 462 -22.99 -16.82 -6.74
CA GLU A 462 -22.81 -15.80 -7.77
C GLU A 462 -21.32 -15.47 -7.93
N SER A 463 -20.88 -15.39 -9.17
CA SER A 463 -19.51 -15.05 -9.51
C SER A 463 -19.23 -13.55 -9.25
N LEU A 464 -17.96 -13.16 -9.11
CA LEU A 464 -17.60 -11.82 -8.63
C LEU A 464 -18.04 -10.72 -9.63
N TYR A 465 -17.85 -10.97 -10.92
CA TYR A 465 -18.28 -10.06 -11.99
C TYR A 465 -19.81 -10.01 -12.08
N ALA A 466 -20.51 -11.14 -11.99
CA ALA A 466 -21.97 -11.18 -12.03
C ALA A 466 -22.58 -10.36 -10.86
N PHE A 467 -22.02 -10.53 -9.66
CA PHE A 467 -22.40 -9.75 -8.49
C PHE A 467 -22.18 -8.26 -8.70
N TRP A 468 -20.99 -7.86 -9.17
CA TRP A 468 -20.67 -6.47 -9.46
C TRP A 468 -21.61 -5.86 -10.51
N LYS A 469 -21.80 -6.54 -11.65
CA LYS A 469 -22.66 -6.10 -12.76
C LYS A 469 -24.11 -5.92 -12.33
N ARG A 470 -24.67 -6.89 -11.58
CA ARG A 470 -26.04 -6.78 -11.05
C ARG A 470 -26.20 -5.55 -10.16
N ASN A 471 -25.22 -5.27 -9.31
CA ASN A 471 -25.24 -4.09 -8.44
C ASN A 471 -25.03 -2.78 -9.22
N MET A 472 -24.35 -2.79 -10.36
CA MET A 472 -24.37 -1.67 -11.32
C MET A 472 -25.75 -1.39 -11.89
N GLY A 473 -26.51 -2.43 -12.23
CA GLY A 473 -27.92 -2.30 -12.57
C GLY A 473 -28.73 -1.65 -11.43
N LEU A 474 -28.49 -2.04 -10.18
CA LEU A 474 -29.18 -1.46 -9.02
C LEU A 474 -28.83 0.01 -8.78
N LEU A 475 -27.55 0.41 -8.88
CA LEU A 475 -27.17 1.83 -8.79
C LEU A 475 -27.85 2.67 -9.86
N LYS A 476 -27.97 2.16 -11.08
CA LYS A 476 -28.70 2.82 -12.17
C LYS A 476 -30.17 3.06 -11.81
N VAL A 477 -30.84 2.05 -11.23
CA VAL A 477 -32.23 2.16 -10.78
C VAL A 477 -32.38 3.16 -9.64
N ILE A 478 -31.52 3.10 -8.63
CA ILE A 478 -31.57 3.99 -7.46
C ILE A 478 -31.29 5.45 -7.87
N SER A 479 -30.32 5.66 -8.76
CA SER A 479 -30.01 6.99 -9.29
C SER A 479 -31.20 7.60 -10.02
N LYS A 480 -31.87 6.82 -10.88
CA LYS A 480 -33.11 7.23 -11.58
C LYS A 480 -34.23 7.54 -10.60
N PHE A 481 -34.37 6.74 -9.53
CA PHE A 481 -35.34 7.01 -8.47
C PHE A 481 -35.13 8.38 -7.81
N TYR A 482 -33.89 8.82 -7.66
CA TYR A 482 -33.56 10.18 -7.18
C TYR A 482 -33.60 11.27 -8.27
N GLY A 483 -34.02 10.93 -9.50
CA GLY A 483 -34.09 11.87 -10.63
C GLY A 483 -32.74 12.17 -11.29
N ALA A 484 -31.73 11.33 -11.07
CA ALA A 484 -30.39 11.49 -11.64
C ALA A 484 -30.15 10.59 -12.85
N VAL A 485 -29.32 11.07 -13.78
CA VAL A 485 -28.75 10.24 -14.84
C VAL A 485 -27.54 9.50 -14.29
N PHE A 486 -27.47 8.20 -14.55
CA PHE A 486 -26.40 7.32 -14.04
C PHE A 486 -25.39 6.98 -15.14
N PHE A 487 -24.10 7.04 -14.79
CA PHE A 487 -22.98 6.57 -15.59
C PHE A 487 -22.13 5.62 -14.76
N GLY A 488 -22.28 4.31 -15.01
CA GLY A 488 -21.37 3.28 -14.49
C GLY A 488 -20.11 3.21 -15.34
N ILE A 489 -18.95 3.06 -14.72
CA ILE A 489 -17.66 2.94 -15.39
C ILE A 489 -16.90 1.80 -14.72
N LEU A 490 -16.62 0.74 -15.49
CA LEU A 490 -15.62 -0.25 -15.09
C LEU A 490 -14.25 0.40 -15.24
N GLN A 491 -13.59 0.63 -14.12
CA GLN A 491 -12.36 1.41 -14.09
C GLN A 491 -11.18 0.67 -14.77
N PRO A 492 -10.15 1.38 -15.23
CA PRO A 492 -8.89 0.76 -15.63
C PRO A 492 -8.31 -0.14 -14.52
N MET A 493 -7.88 -1.34 -14.87
CA MET A 493 -7.24 -2.26 -13.93
C MET A 493 -6.30 -3.23 -14.64
N ASN A 494 -5.00 -2.95 -14.56
CA ASN A 494 -3.99 -3.81 -15.18
C ASN A 494 -3.86 -5.18 -14.48
N MET A 495 -4.47 -5.38 -13.30
CA MET A 495 -4.56 -6.68 -12.64
C MET A 495 -5.25 -7.75 -13.52
N ALA A 496 -6.11 -7.33 -14.45
CA ALA A 496 -6.87 -8.23 -15.32
C ALA A 496 -6.18 -8.54 -16.66
N MET A 497 -4.99 -8.01 -16.94
CA MET A 497 -4.29 -8.23 -18.22
C MET A 497 -4.00 -9.72 -18.46
N GLU A 498 -4.32 -10.22 -19.65
CA GLU A 498 -4.09 -11.63 -20.02
C GLU A 498 -2.61 -11.97 -20.18
N SER A 499 -1.84 -11.03 -20.71
CA SER A 499 -0.40 -11.17 -20.94
C SER A 499 0.32 -10.12 -20.12
N MET A 500 1.27 -10.53 -19.30
CA MET A 500 2.13 -9.64 -18.53
C MET A 500 3.59 -9.97 -18.82
N ASN A 501 4.45 -8.98 -18.97
CA ASN A 501 5.89 -9.20 -18.80
C ASN A 501 6.23 -9.41 -17.31
N LEU A 502 7.47 -9.80 -17.00
CA LEU A 502 7.88 -10.09 -15.63
C LEU A 502 7.66 -8.92 -14.66
N CYS A 503 7.96 -7.70 -15.10
CA CYS A 503 7.79 -6.48 -14.30
C CYS A 503 6.30 -6.15 -14.06
N GLU A 504 5.45 -6.34 -15.08
CA GLU A 504 4.01 -6.18 -14.96
C GLU A 504 3.41 -7.21 -14.01
N ARG A 505 3.83 -8.48 -14.09
CA ARG A 505 3.36 -9.54 -13.19
C ARG A 505 3.76 -9.27 -11.74
N ALA A 506 5.00 -8.83 -11.51
CA ALA A 506 5.49 -8.44 -10.19
C ALA A 506 4.67 -7.31 -9.55
N LEU A 507 4.19 -6.38 -10.37
CA LEU A 507 3.45 -5.21 -9.94
C LEU A 507 1.94 -5.48 -9.78
N TYR A 508 1.31 -6.16 -10.75
CA TYR A 508 -0.16 -6.23 -10.89
C TYR A 508 -0.78 -7.56 -10.47
N GLU A 509 -0.08 -8.69 -10.57
CA GLU A 509 -0.65 -9.99 -10.19
C GLU A 509 -0.65 -10.16 -8.66
N GLN A 510 -1.78 -10.56 -8.09
CA GLN A 510 -1.92 -10.92 -6.68
C GLN A 510 -2.84 -12.14 -6.56
N GLU A 511 -2.46 -13.13 -5.76
CA GLU A 511 -3.13 -14.44 -5.68
C GLU A 511 -4.61 -14.31 -5.32
N MET A 512 -4.94 -13.45 -4.35
CA MET A 512 -6.34 -13.25 -3.91
C MET A 512 -7.25 -12.58 -4.96
N HIS A 513 -6.67 -11.84 -5.92
CA HIS A 513 -7.41 -11.13 -6.96
C HIS A 513 -7.46 -11.89 -8.28
N LYS A 514 -6.56 -12.86 -8.50
CA LYS A 514 -6.33 -13.52 -9.78
C LYS A 514 -7.61 -14.07 -10.41
N MET A 515 -8.36 -14.88 -9.66
CA MET A 515 -9.61 -15.47 -10.15
C MET A 515 -10.66 -14.42 -10.53
N GLY A 516 -10.81 -13.36 -9.72
CA GLY A 516 -11.75 -12.28 -10.05
C GLY A 516 -11.28 -11.46 -11.26
N ALA A 517 -9.97 -11.22 -11.37
CA ALA A 517 -9.39 -10.49 -12.50
C ALA A 517 -9.59 -11.26 -13.81
N GLU A 518 -9.34 -12.57 -13.82
CA GLU A 518 -9.63 -13.46 -14.95
C GLU A 518 -11.13 -13.43 -15.31
N GLU A 519 -12.01 -13.52 -14.31
CA GLU A 519 -13.46 -13.47 -14.54
C GLU A 519 -13.91 -12.15 -15.17
N PHE A 520 -13.44 -11.01 -14.66
CA PHE A 520 -13.72 -9.70 -15.22
C PHE A 520 -13.19 -9.60 -16.65
N MET A 521 -11.98 -10.09 -16.92
CA MET A 521 -11.42 -10.10 -18.28
C MET A 521 -12.30 -10.86 -19.28
N HIS A 522 -12.80 -12.04 -18.90
CA HIS A 522 -13.59 -12.90 -19.79
C HIS A 522 -15.03 -12.42 -19.99
N HIS A 523 -15.59 -11.63 -19.06
CA HIS A 523 -17.01 -11.26 -19.08
C HIS A 523 -17.29 -9.76 -19.27
N ALA A 524 -16.30 -8.89 -19.05
CA ALA A 524 -16.49 -7.45 -19.17
C ALA A 524 -16.61 -7.03 -20.63
N GLU A 525 -17.84 -6.99 -21.13
CA GLU A 525 -18.16 -6.40 -22.43
C GLU A 525 -18.65 -4.94 -22.25
N HIS A 526 -18.83 -4.22 -23.36
CA HIS A 526 -19.61 -2.98 -23.32
C HIS A 526 -21.08 -3.33 -23.06
N ALA A 527 -21.64 -2.82 -21.97
CA ALA A 527 -22.99 -3.12 -21.54
C ALA A 527 -23.81 -1.85 -21.31
N ASP A 528 -25.13 -1.96 -21.32
CA ASP A 528 -26.02 -0.80 -21.09
C ASP A 528 -25.86 -0.20 -19.69
N GLU A 529 -25.37 -0.97 -18.73
CA GLU A 529 -25.19 -0.55 -17.35
C GLU A 529 -23.91 0.26 -17.12
N TYR A 530 -22.85 0.05 -17.91
CA TYR A 530 -21.55 0.67 -17.68
C TYR A 530 -20.68 0.80 -18.93
N ILE A 531 -19.73 1.73 -18.88
CA ILE A 531 -18.68 1.89 -19.88
C ILE A 531 -17.46 1.11 -19.44
N ASN A 532 -16.91 0.28 -20.33
CA ASN A 532 -15.73 -0.52 -20.03
C ASN A 532 -14.45 0.28 -20.33
N LEU A 533 -13.72 0.69 -19.29
CA LEU A 533 -12.38 1.29 -19.39
C LEU A 533 -11.27 0.38 -18.83
N MET A 534 -11.59 -0.88 -18.53
CA MET A 534 -10.68 -1.84 -17.87
C MET A 534 -9.30 -1.89 -18.55
N GLN A 535 -9.29 -1.90 -19.88
CA GLN A 535 -8.08 -2.05 -20.69
C GLN A 535 -7.42 -0.73 -21.11
N LEU A 536 -7.89 0.42 -20.61
CA LEU A 536 -7.45 1.74 -21.08
C LEU A 536 -5.93 1.98 -20.91
N PHE A 537 -5.32 1.33 -19.94
CA PHE A 537 -3.92 1.50 -19.54
C PHE A 537 -3.07 0.23 -19.67
N GLU A 538 -3.55 -0.80 -20.39
CA GLU A 538 -2.75 -2.02 -20.61
C GLU A 538 -1.43 -1.69 -21.32
N HIS A 539 -0.32 -2.20 -20.79
CA HIS A 539 1.02 -1.98 -21.32
C HIS A 539 1.45 -0.51 -21.47
N ARG A 540 0.78 0.40 -20.76
CA ARG A 540 1.13 1.83 -20.76
C ARG A 540 1.89 2.17 -19.48
N ASP A 541 3.18 2.45 -19.66
CA ASP A 541 4.03 2.97 -18.60
C ASP A 541 3.49 4.31 -18.06
N GLU A 542 3.93 4.66 -16.85
CA GLU A 542 3.62 5.94 -16.19
C GLU A 542 2.14 6.16 -15.86
N MET A 543 1.27 5.14 -16.00
CA MET A 543 -0.17 5.26 -15.69
C MET A 543 -0.50 4.97 -14.23
N TYR A 544 0.29 4.11 -13.58
CA TYR A 544 0.11 3.73 -12.19
C TYR A 544 1.39 3.99 -11.41
N PHE A 545 1.26 4.48 -10.17
CA PHE A 545 2.38 4.51 -9.23
C PHE A 545 2.37 3.33 -8.27
N ASP A 546 1.32 2.50 -8.26
CA ASP A 546 1.32 1.21 -7.57
C ASP A 546 0.45 0.20 -8.34
N VAL A 547 -0.12 -0.79 -7.64
CA VAL A 547 -0.95 -1.84 -8.24
C VAL A 547 -2.22 -1.33 -8.92
N CYS A 548 -2.80 -0.21 -8.47
CA CYS A 548 -4.09 0.28 -9.02
C CYS A 548 -4.28 1.79 -8.97
N HIS A 549 -3.42 2.54 -8.28
CA HIS A 549 -3.57 3.98 -8.14
C HIS A 549 -2.84 4.73 -9.25
N TYR A 550 -3.57 5.70 -9.80
CA TYR A 550 -3.21 6.40 -11.03
C TYR A 550 -2.24 7.54 -10.76
N THR A 551 -1.30 7.74 -11.68
CA THR A 551 -0.49 8.96 -11.71
C THR A 551 -1.31 10.20 -12.08
N ASP A 552 -0.72 11.39 -11.99
CA ASP A 552 -1.41 12.62 -12.39
C ASP A 552 -1.79 12.59 -13.88
N LYS A 553 -0.94 12.00 -14.72
CA LYS A 553 -1.16 11.80 -16.16
C LYS A 553 -2.36 10.88 -16.42
N ALA A 554 -2.47 9.76 -15.70
CA ALA A 554 -3.62 8.86 -15.85
C ALA A 554 -4.93 9.49 -15.33
N HIS A 555 -4.88 10.25 -14.23
CA HIS A 555 -6.03 11.01 -13.76
C HIS A 555 -6.53 12.08 -14.74
N GLU A 556 -5.63 12.72 -15.50
CA GLU A 556 -5.98 13.62 -16.58
C GLU A 556 -6.72 12.90 -17.71
N ILE A 557 -6.18 11.77 -18.18
CA ILE A 557 -6.83 10.95 -19.22
C ILE A 557 -8.21 10.48 -18.74
N LEU A 558 -8.34 10.06 -17.48
CA LEU A 558 -9.62 9.63 -16.92
C LEU A 558 -10.64 10.77 -16.85
N ALA A 559 -10.22 11.96 -16.42
CA ALA A 559 -11.09 13.12 -16.38
C ALA A 559 -11.64 13.45 -17.78
N ASP A 560 -10.80 13.34 -18.82
CA ASP A 560 -11.23 13.53 -20.21
C ASP A 560 -12.21 12.47 -20.69
N GLN A 561 -11.99 11.19 -20.35
CA GLN A 561 -12.92 10.12 -20.71
C GLN A 561 -14.28 10.27 -20.01
N VAL A 562 -14.27 10.65 -18.73
CA VAL A 562 -15.50 10.92 -17.98
C VAL A 562 -16.20 12.16 -18.54
N LEU A 563 -15.47 13.22 -18.87
CA LEU A 563 -16.06 14.41 -19.49
C LEU A 563 -16.75 14.08 -20.81
N LYS A 564 -16.07 13.35 -21.72
CA LYS A 564 -16.65 12.89 -22.99
C LYS A 564 -17.96 12.12 -22.78
N THR A 565 -18.01 11.31 -21.73
CA THR A 565 -19.18 10.51 -21.35
C THR A 565 -20.35 11.38 -20.92
N ILE A 566 -20.12 12.37 -20.04
CA ILE A 566 -21.23 13.09 -19.38
C ILE A 566 -21.60 14.41 -20.07
N ILE A 567 -20.75 14.95 -20.96
CA ILE A 567 -20.87 16.34 -21.41
C ILE A 567 -22.20 16.68 -22.10
N GLN A 568 -22.81 15.72 -22.80
CA GLN A 568 -24.11 15.95 -23.44
C GLN A 568 -25.20 16.18 -22.39
N GLU A 569 -25.19 15.40 -21.32
CA GLU A 569 -26.16 15.52 -20.24
C GLU A 569 -25.94 16.81 -19.44
N VAL A 570 -24.69 17.14 -19.16
CA VAL A 570 -24.32 18.41 -18.54
C VAL A 570 -24.82 19.61 -19.36
N LYS A 571 -24.68 19.58 -20.70
CA LYS A 571 -25.19 20.64 -21.58
C LYS A 571 -26.71 20.75 -21.57
N LYS A 572 -27.44 19.61 -21.57
CA LYS A 572 -28.90 19.60 -21.43
C LYS A 572 -29.34 20.27 -20.13
N LEU A 573 -28.77 19.85 -19.01
CA LEU A 573 -29.06 20.41 -17.68
C LEU A 573 -28.76 21.91 -17.61
N LYS A 574 -27.63 22.37 -18.19
CA LYS A 574 -27.29 23.81 -18.25
C LYS A 574 -28.31 24.64 -19.02
N THR A 575 -28.94 24.09 -20.06
CA THR A 575 -29.91 24.83 -20.90
C THR A 575 -31.34 24.79 -20.38
N GLY A 576 -31.62 24.10 -19.27
CA GLY A 576 -32.97 23.98 -18.72
C GLY A 576 -33.93 23.14 -19.57
N ARG A 577 -33.44 22.46 -20.62
CA ARG A 577 -34.22 21.50 -21.39
C ARG A 577 -34.27 20.16 -20.65
N VAL A 578 -35.04 20.13 -19.56
CA VAL A 578 -35.41 18.86 -18.91
C VAL A 578 -36.61 18.32 -19.67
N PHE A 579 -36.44 17.21 -20.40
CA PHE A 579 -37.57 16.44 -20.90
C PHE A 579 -38.26 15.83 -19.67
N LEU A 580 -39.44 16.35 -19.33
CA LEU A 580 -40.41 15.59 -18.57
C LEU A 580 -40.90 14.48 -19.52
N GLU A 581 -40.30 13.30 -19.41
CA GLU A 581 -40.89 12.04 -19.93
C GLU A 581 -41.67 11.35 -18.82
#